data_AF-A0A941D9J2-F1
#
_entry.id   AF-A0A941D9J2-F1
#
_cell.length_a   1.000
_cell.length_b   1.000
_cell.length_c   1.000
_cell.angle_alpha   90.00
_cell.angle_beta   90.00
_cell.angle_gamma   90.00
#
_symmetry.space_group_name_H-M   'P 1'
#
loop_
_entity.id
_entity.type
_entity.pdbx_description
1 polymer ?
#
loop_
_entity_poly.entity_id
_entity_poly.type
_entity_poly.pdbx_seq_one_letter_code
_entity_poly.pdbx_strand_id
1 'polypeptide(L)'
;MSSHAPAGWYPVPEGHRYWDGSDWTEHVAPRPPGQASPAAAAHRSRGPAAWFGWGGLAVSALLGGAVGGAADAVLMAALYALVVSVVALVRGRVRWARINGRAAAGAALAGALVLAGVGGAAAGPGDGASTAAAVATTDDETTSESTVSHEATPTAPPTPSPSETPTPTRTATPARTATPTPTTTPTPSPTRSAPAAGTALAALAALPVKGRAPKTGYDRDRFGQAWADTDRNGCDTRNDVLRRDLTRFTLKAGTRGCLVLTGRLEDPYTGDRIDFVRGASTSIAVQVDHVVALSDAWQKGAQQLDERTRTAFANDPLNLLAVDGPTNAAKGDGDAATWLPPRKAYRCAYVARQVAVKREYDLWVTAAERDAIERILRTCPERGLPRSTAVPLGGGKEVSPKAVAPPKPKPKPVPTPKAPSTDARYPYCKDLPSGLGPYYRGTDPEYHWYTDRDGDGVVCE
;
A
#
# COMPACT_ATOMS: atom_id res chain seq x y z
N MET A 1 -7.44 27.87 4.79
CA MET A 1 -6.90 26.54 4.43
C MET A 1 -6.42 26.63 2.99
N SER A 2 -5.15 26.34 2.75
CA SER A 2 -4.37 26.80 1.59
C SER A 2 -4.86 26.24 0.24
N SER A 3 -4.77 27.07 -0.79
CA SER A 3 -5.08 26.85 -2.22
C SER A 3 -4.19 25.82 -2.94
N HIS A 4 -3.63 24.84 -2.23
CA HIS A 4 -2.57 23.94 -2.72
C HIS A 4 -2.83 22.46 -2.39
N ALA A 5 -4.08 22.08 -2.14
CA ALA A 5 -4.44 20.68 -1.94
C ALA A 5 -4.34 19.90 -3.28
N PRO A 6 -3.74 18.69 -3.36
CA PRO A 6 -3.82 17.86 -4.56
C PRO A 6 -5.26 17.39 -4.83
N ALA A 7 -5.64 17.14 -6.08
CA ALA A 7 -6.98 16.65 -6.37
C ALA A 7 -7.25 15.32 -5.64
N GLY A 8 -8.31 15.25 -4.85
CA GLY A 8 -8.55 14.14 -3.93
C GLY A 8 -9.70 14.37 -2.97
N TRP A 9 -10.06 13.34 -2.20
CA TRP A 9 -11.08 13.43 -1.16
C TRP A 9 -10.47 13.95 0.13
N TYR A 10 -11.02 15.04 0.64
CA TYR A 10 -10.61 15.63 1.92
C TYR A 10 -11.74 15.54 2.94
N PRO A 11 -11.42 15.29 4.21
CA PRO A 11 -12.40 15.30 5.27
C PRO A 11 -12.96 16.72 5.45
N VAL A 12 -14.28 16.83 5.47
CA VAL A 12 -15.03 18.04 5.86
C VAL A 12 -15.96 17.67 7.02
N PRO A 13 -16.50 18.64 7.79
CA PRO A 13 -17.35 18.34 8.94
C PRO A 13 -18.52 17.41 8.60
N GLU A 14 -19.11 17.57 7.41
CA GLU A 14 -20.29 16.85 6.94
C GLU A 14 -19.96 15.51 6.24
N GLY A 15 -18.68 15.15 6.06
CA GLY A 15 -18.29 13.93 5.35
C GLY A 15 -16.94 14.04 4.66
N HIS A 16 -16.88 13.68 3.38
CA HIS A 16 -15.74 13.97 2.52
C HIS A 16 -16.16 14.85 1.35
N ARG A 17 -15.33 15.82 1.01
CA ARG A 17 -15.52 16.68 -0.16
C ARG A 17 -14.36 16.45 -1.11
N TYR A 18 -14.65 16.39 -2.40
CA TYR A 18 -13.61 16.19 -3.40
C TYR A 18 -13.08 17.57 -3.83
N TRP A 19 -11.76 17.75 -3.75
CA TRP A 19 -11.06 18.87 -4.36
C TRP A 19 -10.59 18.43 -5.73
N ASP A 20 -10.88 19.19 -6.77
CA ASP A 20 -10.55 18.80 -8.15
C ASP A 20 -9.23 19.38 -8.67
N GLY A 21 -8.51 20.14 -7.83
CA GLY A 21 -7.30 20.87 -8.21
C GLY A 21 -7.55 22.35 -8.50
N SER A 22 -8.81 22.77 -8.65
CA SER A 22 -9.21 24.15 -8.89
C SER A 22 -10.35 24.62 -7.98
N ASP A 23 -11.35 23.77 -7.75
CA ASP A 23 -12.55 24.05 -6.94
C ASP A 23 -12.96 22.84 -6.10
N TRP A 24 -13.73 23.09 -5.04
CA TRP A 24 -14.39 22.04 -4.25
C TRP A 24 -15.72 21.63 -4.91
N THR A 25 -15.97 20.32 -5.04
CA THR A 25 -17.27 19.83 -5.56
C THR A 25 -18.42 20.30 -4.69
N GLU A 26 -19.58 20.68 -5.24
CA GLU A 26 -20.72 21.16 -4.44
C GLU A 26 -21.27 20.12 -3.47
N HIS A 27 -21.11 18.82 -3.76
CA HIS A 27 -21.66 17.73 -2.97
C HIS A 27 -20.64 17.15 -1.99
N VAL A 28 -21.11 16.78 -0.79
CA VAL A 28 -20.36 16.07 0.25
C VAL A 28 -20.77 14.60 0.22
N ALA A 29 -19.80 13.71 0.06
CA ALA A 29 -20.03 12.27 0.15
C ALA A 29 -20.15 11.84 1.62
N PRO A 30 -21.10 10.95 1.96
CA PRO A 30 -21.20 10.38 3.30
C PRO A 30 -19.92 9.59 3.61
N ARG A 31 -19.52 9.56 4.89
CA ARG A 31 -18.32 8.82 5.30
C ARG A 31 -18.48 7.33 4.97
N PRO A 32 -17.45 6.69 4.37
CA PRO A 32 -17.42 5.24 4.27
C PRO A 32 -17.59 4.63 5.68
N PRO A 33 -18.36 3.54 5.83
CA PRO A 33 -18.48 2.87 7.11
C PRO A 33 -17.09 2.44 7.59
N GLY A 34 -16.64 2.99 8.72
CA GLY A 34 -15.33 2.73 9.30
C GLY A 34 -14.35 3.91 9.42
N GLN A 35 -14.71 5.13 8.98
CA GLN A 35 -13.91 6.34 9.25
C GLN A 35 -14.66 7.33 10.16
N ALA A 36 -14.07 7.68 11.30
CA ALA A 36 -14.65 8.61 12.29
C ALA A 36 -14.11 10.05 12.15
N SER A 37 -14.95 11.03 12.50
CA SER A 37 -14.69 12.49 12.47
C SER A 37 -13.61 12.93 13.49
N PRO A 38 -12.76 13.93 13.19
CA PRO A 38 -11.76 14.43 14.13
C PRO A 38 -12.34 15.57 14.98
N ALA A 39 -13.28 15.28 15.89
CA ALA A 39 -13.64 16.21 16.97
C ALA A 39 -14.52 15.52 18.03
N ALA A 40 -13.89 14.89 19.04
CA ALA A 40 -14.36 14.86 20.43
C ALA A 40 -13.45 13.92 21.26
N ALA A 41 -12.85 14.51 22.29
CA ALA A 41 -12.34 13.95 23.55
C ALA A 41 -11.99 12.44 23.64
N ALA A 42 -10.69 12.19 23.75
CA ALA A 42 -10.05 11.34 24.76
C ALA A 42 -10.81 10.11 25.29
N HIS A 43 -10.78 9.02 24.53
CA HIS A 43 -10.53 7.70 25.11
C HIS A 43 -9.22 7.17 24.55
N ARG A 44 -8.27 6.84 25.44
CA ARG A 44 -6.95 6.30 25.12
C ARG A 44 -7.09 4.92 24.46
N SER A 45 -7.37 4.86 23.16
CA SER A 45 -7.17 3.63 22.40
C SER A 45 -5.67 3.42 22.18
N ARG A 46 -5.18 2.26 22.63
CA ARG A 46 -3.78 1.86 22.47
C ARG A 46 -3.51 1.66 20.98
N GLY A 47 -2.68 2.53 20.39
CA GLY A 47 -2.39 2.51 18.94
C GLY A 47 -1.80 1.17 18.45
N PRO A 48 -1.72 0.95 17.12
CA PRO A 48 -1.34 -0.34 16.53
C PRO A 48 0.01 -0.88 17.01
N ALA A 49 0.97 0.00 17.33
CA ALA A 49 2.26 -0.40 17.92
C ALA A 49 2.13 -1.08 19.30
N ALA A 50 1.11 -0.75 20.09
CA ALA A 50 0.82 -1.40 21.36
C ALA A 50 0.12 -2.75 21.19
N TRP A 51 -0.67 -2.91 20.11
CA TRP A 51 -1.23 -4.20 19.71
C TRP A 51 -0.13 -5.19 19.30
N PHE A 52 0.84 -4.76 18.49
CA PHE A 52 1.98 -5.61 18.12
C PHE A 52 2.91 -5.91 19.30
N GLY A 53 3.12 -4.95 20.21
CA GLY A 53 3.98 -5.15 21.38
C GLY A 53 3.37 -6.08 22.44
N TRP A 54 2.18 -5.76 22.94
CA TRP A 54 1.52 -6.60 23.95
C TRP A 54 0.99 -7.90 23.36
N GLY A 55 0.57 -7.90 22.10
CA GLY A 55 0.22 -9.12 21.37
C GLY A 55 1.42 -10.03 21.17
N GLY A 56 2.59 -9.48 20.83
CA GLY A 56 3.83 -10.26 20.73
C GLY A 56 4.23 -10.90 22.05
N LEU A 57 4.15 -10.16 23.17
CA LEU A 57 4.43 -10.69 24.51
C LEU A 57 3.46 -11.83 24.88
N ALA A 58 2.16 -11.66 24.63
CA ALA A 58 1.15 -12.67 24.92
C ALA A 58 1.36 -13.94 24.08
N VAL A 59 1.67 -13.79 22.80
CA VAL A 59 1.96 -14.92 21.90
C VAL A 59 3.23 -15.66 22.34
N SER A 60 4.31 -14.96 22.69
CA SER A 60 5.54 -15.59 23.19
C SER A 60 5.32 -16.36 24.49
N ALA A 61 4.54 -15.82 25.43
CA ALA A 61 4.20 -16.51 26.67
C ALA A 61 3.31 -17.75 26.43
N LEU A 62 2.32 -17.64 25.52
CA LEU A 62 1.45 -18.76 25.15
C LEU A 62 2.23 -19.89 24.45
N LEU A 63 3.17 -19.55 23.56
CA LEU A 63 4.03 -20.55 22.93
C LEU A 63 4.92 -21.27 23.95
N GLY A 64 5.52 -20.55 24.90
CA GLY A 64 6.30 -21.17 25.97
C GLY A 64 5.44 -22.09 26.85
N GLY A 65 4.24 -21.63 27.21
CA GLY A 65 3.29 -22.40 28.01
C GLY A 65 2.79 -23.68 27.34
N ALA A 66 2.60 -23.65 26.02
CA ALA A 66 2.15 -24.81 25.25
C ALA A 66 3.21 -25.91 25.13
N VAL A 67 4.50 -25.56 25.25
CA VAL A 67 5.62 -26.51 25.05
C VAL A 67 6.11 -27.09 26.37
N GLY A 68 6.23 -26.28 27.44
CA GLY A 68 6.77 -26.76 28.73
C GLY A 68 6.15 -26.14 29.96
N GLY A 69 4.91 -25.66 29.86
CA GLY A 69 4.13 -25.21 31.00
C GLY A 69 4.52 -23.82 31.54
N ALA A 70 4.11 -23.53 32.79
CA ALA A 70 4.17 -22.17 33.33
C ALA A 70 5.59 -21.60 33.45
N ALA A 71 6.60 -22.45 33.71
CA ALA A 71 8.00 -22.03 33.80
C ALA A 71 8.53 -21.54 32.44
N ASP A 72 8.25 -22.29 31.37
CA ASP A 72 8.66 -21.94 30.01
C ASP A 72 7.88 -20.73 29.45
N ALA A 73 6.62 -20.56 29.87
CA ALA A 73 5.87 -19.33 29.57
C ALA A 73 6.54 -18.08 30.17
N VAL A 74 7.03 -18.17 31.41
CA VAL A 74 7.73 -17.08 32.10
C VAL A 74 9.08 -16.81 31.46
N LEU A 75 9.83 -17.86 31.11
CA LEU A 75 11.12 -17.72 30.43
C LEU A 75 10.97 -17.05 29.05
N MET A 76 10.00 -17.48 28.24
CA MET A 76 9.75 -16.90 26.92
C MET A 76 9.26 -15.45 27.00
N ALA A 77 8.45 -15.11 28.00
CA ALA A 77 8.05 -13.73 28.27
C ALA A 77 9.24 -12.86 28.69
N ALA A 78 10.15 -13.39 29.52
CA ALA A 78 11.35 -12.69 29.96
C ALA A 78 12.35 -12.46 28.80
N LEU A 79 12.55 -13.44 27.92
CA LEU A 79 13.37 -13.29 26.71
C LEU A 79 12.78 -12.26 25.74
N TYR A 80 11.47 -12.24 25.55
CA TYR A 80 10.80 -11.22 24.76
C TYR A 80 11.02 -9.81 25.37
N ALA A 81 10.88 -9.67 26.69
CA ALA A 81 11.15 -8.42 27.39
C ALA A 81 12.62 -7.98 27.27
N LEU A 82 13.57 -8.91 27.26
CA LEU A 82 14.99 -8.65 27.04
C LEU A 82 15.24 -8.07 25.64
N VAL A 83 14.68 -8.69 24.60
CA VAL A 83 14.80 -8.19 23.22
C VAL A 83 14.21 -6.79 23.08
N VAL A 84 13.02 -6.54 23.65
CA VAL A 84 12.39 -5.21 23.64
C VAL A 84 13.26 -4.17 24.37
N SER A 85 13.90 -4.55 25.48
CA SER A 85 14.79 -3.68 26.25
C SER A 85 16.08 -3.33 25.48
N VAL A 86 16.66 -4.29 24.76
CA VAL A 86 17.82 -4.06 23.87
C VAL A 86 17.44 -3.13 22.71
N VAL A 87 16.29 -3.36 22.08
CA VAL A 87 15.77 -2.45 21.04
C VAL A 87 15.54 -1.05 21.59
N ALA A 88 15.09 -0.92 22.84
CA ALA A 88 14.91 0.36 23.50
C ALA A 88 16.23 1.08 23.80
N LEU A 89 17.30 0.35 24.13
CA LEU A 89 18.65 0.92 24.30
C LEU A 89 19.21 1.49 22.98
N VAL A 90 19.02 0.76 21.88
CA VAL A 90 19.47 1.17 20.53
C VAL A 90 18.66 2.35 20.01
N ARG A 91 17.33 2.29 20.08
CA ARG A 91 16.41 3.32 19.52
C ARG A 91 16.14 4.49 20.47
N GLY A 92 16.56 4.41 21.73
CA GLY A 92 16.41 5.46 22.74
C GLY A 92 14.99 5.64 23.30
N ARG A 93 13.96 5.02 22.72
CA ARG A 93 12.57 5.04 23.23
C ARG A 93 11.70 3.93 22.63
N VAL A 94 10.84 3.32 23.45
CA VAL A 94 9.79 2.38 23.02
C VAL A 94 8.47 2.79 23.67
N ARG A 95 7.67 3.56 22.91
CA ARG A 95 6.49 4.27 23.43
C ARG A 95 5.38 3.35 23.92
N TRP A 96 5.21 2.18 23.31
CA TRP A 96 4.17 1.22 23.69
C TRP A 96 4.50 0.48 25.00
N ALA A 97 5.79 0.25 25.26
CA ALA A 97 6.30 -0.35 26.49
C ALA A 97 6.58 0.69 27.60
N ARG A 98 6.24 1.98 27.35
CA ARG A 98 6.51 3.11 28.26
C ARG A 98 7.99 3.29 28.66
N ILE A 99 8.92 2.78 27.84
CA ILE A 99 10.36 2.95 28.08
C ILE A 99 10.81 4.25 27.40
N ASN A 100 11.01 5.29 28.22
CA ASN A 100 11.42 6.63 27.77
C ASN A 100 12.86 6.90 28.20
N GLY A 101 13.81 6.65 27.30
CA GLY A 101 15.24 6.89 27.52
C GLY A 101 16.04 5.64 27.90
N ARG A 102 17.36 5.74 27.75
CA ARG A 102 18.31 4.62 27.93
C ARG A 102 18.42 4.15 29.38
N ALA A 103 18.23 5.03 30.36
CA ALA A 103 18.22 4.66 31.78
C ALA A 103 17.02 3.74 32.12
N ALA A 104 15.82 4.09 31.63
CA ALA A 104 14.62 3.25 31.78
C ALA A 104 14.77 1.90 31.06
N ALA A 105 15.44 1.89 29.89
CA ALA A 105 15.73 0.66 29.16
C ALA A 105 16.73 -0.24 29.90
N GLY A 106 17.73 0.33 30.57
CA GLY A 106 18.68 -0.41 31.41
C GLY A 106 18.02 -1.06 32.63
N ALA A 107 17.12 -0.35 33.31
CA ALA A 107 16.35 -0.90 34.42
C ALA A 107 15.42 -2.05 33.97
N ALA A 108 14.76 -1.91 32.81
CA ALA A 108 13.93 -2.95 32.23
C ALA A 108 14.75 -4.20 31.82
N LEU A 109 15.96 -4.00 31.29
CA LEU A 109 16.87 -5.09 30.94
C LEU A 109 17.32 -5.89 32.17
N ALA A 110 17.67 -5.20 33.27
CA ALA A 110 18.03 -5.85 34.53
C ALA A 110 16.87 -6.68 35.10
N GLY A 111 15.65 -6.13 35.10
CA GLY A 111 14.46 -6.87 35.54
C GLY A 111 14.15 -8.09 34.67
N ALA A 112 14.31 -7.99 33.35
CA ALA A 112 14.11 -9.11 32.43
C ALA A 112 15.15 -10.24 32.64
N LEU A 113 16.41 -9.89 32.92
CA LEU A 113 17.46 -10.88 33.23
C LEU A 113 17.21 -11.61 34.55
N VAL A 114 16.74 -10.90 35.59
CA VAL A 114 16.36 -11.51 36.87
C VAL A 114 15.17 -12.46 36.67
N LEU A 115 14.14 -12.05 35.91
CA LEU A 115 12.99 -12.90 35.60
C LEU A 115 13.37 -14.14 34.77
N ALA A 116 14.30 -14.01 33.82
CA ALA A 116 14.80 -15.13 33.04
C ALA A 116 15.59 -16.12 33.92
N GLY A 117 16.40 -15.61 34.87
CA GLY A 117 17.14 -16.45 35.83
C GLY A 117 16.23 -17.22 36.78
N VAL A 118 15.15 -16.61 37.26
CA VAL A 118 14.15 -17.27 38.11
C VAL A 118 13.31 -18.28 37.32
N GLY A 119 12.92 -17.95 36.07
CA GLY A 119 12.19 -18.87 35.18
C GLY A 119 13.03 -20.11 34.81
N GLY A 120 14.32 -19.93 34.56
CA GLY A 120 15.25 -21.03 34.26
C GLY A 120 15.55 -21.94 35.47
N ALA A 121 15.50 -21.42 36.70
CA ALA A 121 15.69 -22.23 37.91
C ALA A 121 14.45 -23.07 38.30
N ALA A 122 13.27 -22.76 37.76
CA ALA A 122 12.03 -23.49 38.00
C ALA A 122 11.75 -24.59 36.95
N ALA A 123 12.50 -24.60 35.84
CA ALA A 123 12.51 -25.71 34.88
C ALA A 123 13.39 -26.83 35.45
N GLY A 124 12.78 -27.79 36.15
CA GLY A 124 13.47 -29.02 36.54
C GLY A 124 13.99 -29.79 35.32
N PRO A 125 14.93 -30.74 35.49
CA PRO A 125 15.40 -31.57 34.39
C PRO A 125 14.21 -32.35 33.82
N GLY A 126 13.83 -32.06 32.56
CA GLY A 126 12.72 -32.72 31.90
C GLY A 126 13.11 -34.13 31.48
N ASP A 127 12.56 -35.13 32.18
CA ASP A 127 12.51 -36.50 31.71
C ASP A 127 11.71 -36.58 30.41
N GLY A 128 12.32 -37.14 29.36
CA GLY A 128 11.65 -37.46 28.12
C GLY A 128 10.82 -38.73 28.24
N ALA A 129 9.53 -38.67 27.88
CA ALA A 129 8.73 -39.82 27.44
C ALA A 129 7.63 -39.27 26.51
N SER A 130 7.68 -39.53 25.19
CA SER A 130 7.32 -40.79 24.54
C SER A 130 5.91 -41.26 24.92
N THR A 131 4.96 -41.01 24.03
CA THR A 131 3.63 -41.64 24.04
C THR A 131 3.75 -43.08 23.55
N ALA A 132 3.82 -44.02 24.48
CA ALA A 132 3.40 -45.40 24.25
C ALA A 132 2.86 -46.01 25.56
N ALA A 133 1.56 -46.33 25.52
CA ALA A 133 0.81 -47.34 26.29
C ALA A 133 0.87 -47.35 27.83
N ALA A 134 -0.32 -47.29 28.43
CA ALA A 134 -0.58 -47.80 29.76
C ALA A 134 -0.48 -49.34 29.78
N VAL A 135 0.37 -49.91 30.65
CA VAL A 135 0.02 -50.95 31.64
C VAL A 135 0.95 -50.81 32.86
N ALA A 136 0.33 -50.36 33.97
CA ALA A 136 0.49 -50.70 35.38
C ALA A 136 1.86 -50.80 36.12
N THR A 137 1.81 -50.22 37.34
CA THR A 137 2.45 -50.59 38.63
C THR A 137 3.92 -50.19 38.85
N THR A 138 4.16 -49.12 39.65
CA THR A 138 4.56 -49.08 41.10
C THR A 138 5.94 -49.67 41.31
N ASP A 139 6.88 -49.15 42.08
CA ASP A 139 7.16 -47.95 42.90
C ASP A 139 8.65 -48.17 43.26
N ASP A 140 9.40 -47.08 43.44
CA ASP A 140 10.58 -46.91 44.33
C ASP A 140 11.43 -45.78 43.74
N GLU A 141 12.20 -44.95 44.43
CA GLU A 141 12.41 -44.58 45.83
C GLU A 141 13.68 -43.67 45.73
N THR A 142 13.72 -42.53 46.42
CA THR A 142 14.90 -41.97 47.14
C THR A 142 16.26 -41.87 46.39
N THR A 143 16.69 -40.61 46.23
CA THR A 143 18.00 -40.11 46.77
C THR A 143 19.26 -40.16 45.90
N SER A 144 19.65 -38.94 45.55
CA SER A 144 20.92 -38.25 45.80
C SER A 144 22.25 -38.77 45.24
N GLU A 145 22.94 -37.75 44.70
CA GLU A 145 24.33 -37.35 44.95
C GLU A 145 25.42 -38.38 44.63
N SER A 146 26.19 -38.13 43.58
CA SER A 146 27.26 -37.13 43.46
C SER A 146 28.64 -37.77 43.67
N THR A 147 29.55 -37.28 42.83
CA THR A 147 30.99 -37.10 43.07
C THR A 147 31.95 -38.20 42.62
N VAL A 148 32.46 -37.98 41.40
CA VAL A 148 33.88 -37.88 40.99
C VAL A 148 34.83 -38.96 41.47
N SER A 149 35.47 -39.68 40.52
CA SER A 149 36.93 -39.64 40.38
C SER A 149 37.55 -40.59 39.34
N HIS A 150 38.48 -39.98 38.57
CA HIS A 150 39.77 -40.50 38.10
C HIS A 150 39.91 -41.11 36.70
N GLU A 151 41.09 -40.78 36.17
CA GLU A 151 41.57 -40.69 34.80
C GLU A 151 42.31 -41.96 34.36
N ALA A 152 42.14 -42.36 33.10
CA ALA A 152 43.14 -43.11 32.34
C ALA A 152 42.94 -42.89 30.81
N THR A 153 43.95 -42.27 30.22
CA THR A 153 44.28 -41.97 28.81
C THR A 153 44.30 -43.20 27.88
N PRO A 154 44.49 -43.11 26.53
CA PRO A 154 43.96 -42.24 25.46
C PRO A 154 43.27 -43.06 24.33
N THR A 155 42.53 -42.43 23.39
CA THR A 155 42.38 -42.97 22.01
C THR A 155 42.17 -41.86 20.98
N ALA A 156 42.78 -42.08 19.82
CA ALA A 156 43.14 -41.20 18.72
C ALA A 156 42.00 -40.99 17.67
N PRO A 157 42.23 -40.25 16.57
CA PRO A 157 41.21 -39.64 15.71
C PRO A 157 40.64 -40.60 14.64
N PRO A 158 39.45 -40.31 14.05
CA PRO A 158 38.97 -41.07 12.90
C PRO A 158 39.69 -40.68 11.60
N THR A 159 40.26 -41.72 10.97
CA THR A 159 40.92 -41.79 9.66
C THR A 159 39.87 -42.17 8.56
N PRO A 160 40.11 -41.87 7.27
CA PRO A 160 39.05 -41.69 6.26
C PRO A 160 38.56 -42.97 5.56
N SER A 161 37.42 -42.81 4.86
CA SER A 161 36.72 -43.79 4.01
C SER A 161 37.61 -44.54 3.01
N PRO A 162 37.38 -45.85 2.78
CA PRO A 162 38.14 -46.65 1.84
C PRO A 162 37.72 -46.47 0.37
N SER A 163 38.74 -46.58 -0.50
CA SER A 163 38.70 -46.66 -1.96
C SER A 163 38.11 -47.97 -2.47
N GLU A 164 37.33 -47.89 -3.55
CA GLU A 164 36.83 -49.05 -4.30
C GLU A 164 37.92 -49.68 -5.18
N THR A 165 38.00 -51.01 -5.17
CA THR A 165 38.92 -51.85 -5.97
C THR A 165 38.20 -52.36 -7.24
N PRO A 166 38.90 -52.50 -8.38
CA PRO A 166 38.28 -52.63 -9.71
C PRO A 166 37.76 -54.04 -10.03
N THR A 167 36.73 -54.06 -10.88
CA THR A 167 36.08 -55.27 -11.45
C THR A 167 36.79 -55.72 -12.74
N PRO A 168 36.89 -57.03 -13.04
CA PRO A 168 37.76 -57.56 -14.09
C PRO A 168 37.31 -57.30 -15.53
N THR A 169 38.30 -57.13 -16.39
CA THR A 169 38.24 -57.02 -17.85
C THR A 169 37.64 -58.29 -18.49
N ARG A 170 36.53 -58.14 -19.22
CA ARG A 170 36.05 -59.15 -20.17
C ARG A 170 36.64 -58.90 -21.56
N THR A 171 37.33 -59.91 -22.08
CA THR A 171 37.87 -60.01 -23.44
C THR A 171 36.78 -59.84 -24.51
N ALA A 172 37.08 -59.04 -25.53
CA ALA A 172 36.18 -58.70 -26.63
C ALA A 172 36.00 -59.85 -27.65
N THR A 173 34.74 -60.11 -28.01
CA THR A 173 34.34 -60.89 -29.19
C THR A 173 34.44 -60.02 -30.46
N PRO A 174 34.94 -60.52 -31.61
CA PRO A 174 35.12 -59.69 -32.80
C PRO A 174 33.80 -59.23 -33.40
N ALA A 175 33.87 -58.02 -33.95
CA ALA A 175 32.79 -57.20 -34.47
C ALA A 175 32.00 -57.87 -35.60
N ARG A 176 30.68 -57.70 -35.55
CA ARG A 176 29.81 -57.79 -36.73
C ARG A 176 29.60 -56.38 -37.24
N THR A 177 30.08 -56.11 -38.45
CA THR A 177 29.98 -54.83 -39.17
C THR A 177 28.55 -54.32 -39.16
N ALA A 178 28.28 -53.26 -38.41
CA ALA A 178 27.04 -52.50 -38.50
C ALA A 178 27.18 -51.47 -39.62
N THR A 179 26.22 -51.51 -40.55
CA THR A 179 25.99 -50.53 -41.60
C THR A 179 26.00 -49.10 -41.03
N PRO A 180 26.67 -48.12 -41.66
CA PRO A 180 26.69 -46.75 -41.16
C PRO A 180 25.28 -46.16 -41.21
N THR A 181 24.70 -45.92 -40.04
CA THR A 181 23.53 -45.04 -39.90
C THR A 181 23.97 -43.62 -40.25
N PRO A 182 23.25 -42.89 -41.12
CA PRO A 182 23.60 -41.51 -41.42
C PRO A 182 23.55 -40.67 -40.14
N THR A 183 24.69 -40.11 -39.77
CA THR A 183 24.80 -39.07 -38.73
C THR A 183 23.85 -37.95 -39.09
N THR A 184 22.75 -37.80 -38.35
CA THR A 184 21.91 -36.61 -38.45
C THR A 184 22.76 -35.42 -38.03
N THR A 185 23.09 -34.57 -39.01
CA THR A 185 23.67 -33.26 -38.79
C THR A 185 22.85 -32.53 -37.72
N PRO A 186 23.47 -32.02 -36.64
CA PRO A 186 22.73 -31.25 -35.65
C PRO A 186 22.09 -30.06 -36.37
N THR A 187 20.76 -30.00 -36.37
CA THR A 187 20.02 -28.82 -36.82
C THR A 187 20.57 -27.63 -36.03
N PRO A 188 21.08 -26.57 -36.70
CA PRO A 188 21.55 -25.40 -35.97
C PRO A 188 20.38 -24.88 -35.13
N SER A 189 20.58 -24.81 -33.81
CA SER A 189 19.68 -24.03 -32.95
C SER A 189 19.59 -22.63 -33.55
N PRO A 190 18.39 -22.04 -33.69
CA PRO A 190 18.26 -20.73 -34.29
C PRO A 190 19.17 -19.77 -33.52
N THR A 191 20.23 -19.30 -34.17
CA THR A 191 21.08 -18.23 -33.67
C THR A 191 20.14 -17.10 -33.31
N ARG A 192 20.09 -16.75 -32.01
CA ARG A 192 19.21 -15.72 -31.48
C ARG A 192 19.62 -14.41 -32.13
N SER A 193 18.96 -14.03 -33.22
CA SER A 193 19.23 -12.77 -33.91
C SER A 193 19.15 -11.64 -32.90
N ALA A 194 20.18 -10.79 -32.90
CA ALA A 194 20.20 -9.61 -32.06
C ALA A 194 18.94 -8.77 -32.35
N PRO A 195 18.29 -8.17 -31.33
CA PRO A 195 17.11 -7.34 -31.55
C PRO A 195 17.42 -6.24 -32.56
N ALA A 196 16.53 -6.02 -33.53
CA ALA A 196 16.69 -4.95 -34.51
C ALA A 196 16.80 -3.58 -33.81
N ALA A 197 17.67 -2.71 -34.32
CA ALA A 197 17.86 -1.37 -33.78
C ALA A 197 16.53 -0.59 -33.81
N GLY A 198 16.25 0.17 -32.74
CA GLY A 198 14.99 0.94 -32.61
C GLY A 198 13.82 0.16 -31.98
N THR A 199 13.96 -1.15 -31.75
CA THR A 199 12.95 -1.94 -31.03
C THR A 199 12.99 -1.70 -29.52
N ALA A 200 11.87 -1.92 -28.85
CA ALA A 200 11.79 -1.91 -27.39
C ALA A 200 12.66 -3.00 -26.76
N LEU A 201 12.84 -4.13 -27.46
CA LEU A 201 13.70 -5.22 -27.00
C LEU A 201 15.19 -4.82 -27.03
N ALA A 202 15.62 -4.12 -28.07
CA ALA A 202 16.96 -3.53 -28.12
C ALA A 202 17.16 -2.48 -27.00
N ALA A 203 16.18 -1.63 -26.78
CA ALA A 203 16.23 -0.62 -25.73
C ALA A 203 16.26 -1.22 -24.32
N LEU A 204 15.50 -2.29 -24.08
CA LEU A 204 15.53 -3.02 -22.81
C LEU A 204 16.93 -3.57 -22.52
N ALA A 205 17.62 -4.10 -23.53
CA ALA A 205 18.96 -4.65 -23.38
C ALA A 205 20.00 -3.58 -22.97
N ALA A 206 19.74 -2.31 -23.27
CA ALA A 206 20.58 -1.18 -22.89
C ALA A 206 20.27 -0.59 -21.50
N LEU A 207 19.13 -0.94 -20.89
CA LEU A 207 18.79 -0.42 -19.56
C LEU A 207 19.71 -1.01 -18.49
N PRO A 208 20.20 -0.20 -17.53
CA PRO A 208 20.95 -0.72 -16.39
C PRO A 208 20.10 -1.70 -15.59
N VAL A 209 20.74 -2.77 -15.09
CA VAL A 209 20.10 -3.77 -14.23
C VAL A 209 20.70 -3.68 -12.83
N LYS A 210 19.88 -3.32 -11.84
CA LYS A 210 20.30 -3.17 -10.44
C LYS A 210 19.18 -3.62 -9.50
N GLY A 211 19.50 -3.85 -8.22
CA GLY A 211 18.50 -4.08 -7.18
C GLY A 211 17.61 -2.86 -6.92
N ARG A 212 16.54 -3.05 -6.14
CA ARG A 212 15.74 -1.92 -5.64
C ARG A 212 16.56 -1.15 -4.60
N ALA A 213 16.64 0.18 -4.75
CA ALA A 213 17.13 1.07 -3.71
C ALA A 213 16.09 1.17 -2.56
N PRO A 214 16.50 1.58 -1.35
CA PRO A 214 15.57 1.81 -0.25
C PRO A 214 14.50 2.85 -0.62
N LYS A 215 13.26 2.65 -0.13
CA LYS A 215 12.17 3.63 -0.26
C LYS A 215 12.31 4.84 0.68
N THR A 216 13.39 4.92 1.45
CA THR A 216 13.65 6.01 2.40
C THR A 216 13.61 7.37 1.70
N GLY A 217 12.93 8.33 2.31
CA GLY A 217 12.81 9.70 1.77
C GLY A 217 11.81 9.85 0.63
N TYR A 218 11.16 8.77 0.19
CA TYR A 218 10.07 8.85 -0.77
C TYR A 218 8.88 9.61 -0.19
N ASP A 219 8.49 10.66 -0.89
CA ASP A 219 7.21 11.32 -0.75
C ASP A 219 6.74 11.67 -2.17
N ARG A 220 5.42 11.64 -2.42
CA ARG A 220 4.87 11.92 -3.74
C ARG A 220 5.12 13.38 -4.14
N ASP A 221 5.18 14.28 -3.18
CA ASP A 221 5.45 15.71 -3.38
C ASP A 221 6.90 15.97 -3.83
N ARG A 222 7.81 14.98 -3.71
CA ARG A 222 9.15 15.06 -4.30
C ARG A 222 9.14 15.10 -5.83
N PHE A 223 8.00 14.77 -6.44
CA PHE A 223 7.78 14.85 -7.88
C PHE A 223 7.11 16.16 -8.31
N GLY A 224 7.13 17.17 -7.44
CA GLY A 224 6.58 18.50 -7.73
C GLY A 224 5.06 18.52 -7.73
N GLN A 225 4.52 19.58 -8.31
CA GLN A 225 3.08 19.77 -8.39
C GLN A 225 2.41 18.65 -9.20
N ALA A 226 1.39 18.04 -8.61
CA ALA A 226 0.55 17.08 -9.32
C ALA A 226 -0.19 17.77 -10.47
N TRP A 227 -0.13 17.17 -11.66
CA TRP A 227 -0.75 17.68 -12.88
C TRP A 227 -0.22 19.06 -13.30
N ALA A 228 1.05 19.34 -13.02
CA ALA A 228 1.68 20.57 -13.46
C ALA A 228 1.55 20.74 -14.98
N ASP A 229 1.29 21.96 -15.43
CA ASP A 229 1.33 22.36 -16.84
C ASP A 229 2.80 22.48 -17.28
N THR A 230 3.44 21.35 -17.55
CA THR A 230 4.88 21.30 -17.87
C THR A 230 5.20 21.73 -19.30
N ASP A 231 4.23 21.62 -20.22
CA ASP A 231 4.39 22.07 -21.61
C ASP A 231 3.92 23.52 -21.83
N ARG A 232 3.34 24.15 -20.79
CA ARG A 232 2.87 25.54 -20.76
C ARG A 232 1.79 25.81 -21.79
N ASN A 233 0.97 24.81 -22.08
CA ASN A 233 -0.14 24.93 -23.02
C ASN A 233 -1.37 25.61 -22.38
N GLY A 234 -1.37 25.80 -21.06
CA GLY A 234 -2.44 26.44 -20.28
C GLY A 234 -3.45 25.47 -19.66
N CYS A 235 -3.28 24.17 -19.86
CA CYS A 235 -4.05 23.09 -19.28
C CYS A 235 -3.20 22.29 -18.28
N ASP A 236 -3.84 21.75 -17.25
CA ASP A 236 -3.15 20.78 -16.40
C ASP A 236 -2.95 19.45 -17.14
N THR A 237 -1.88 18.74 -16.78
CA THR A 237 -1.51 17.47 -17.44
C THR A 237 -2.62 16.42 -17.36
N ARG A 238 -3.47 16.45 -16.31
CA ARG A 238 -4.57 15.49 -16.20
C ARG A 238 -5.56 15.68 -17.35
N ASN A 239 -5.93 16.92 -17.63
CA ASN A 239 -6.83 17.23 -18.73
C ASN A 239 -6.17 16.90 -20.07
N ASP A 240 -4.87 17.10 -20.24
CA ASP A 240 -4.17 16.69 -21.46
C ASP A 240 -4.26 15.18 -21.68
N VAL A 241 -4.02 14.38 -20.64
CA VAL A 241 -4.16 12.92 -20.73
C VAL A 241 -5.60 12.51 -21.03
N LEU A 242 -6.59 13.13 -20.37
CA LEU A 242 -8.01 12.84 -20.64
C LEU A 242 -8.40 13.19 -22.08
N ARG A 243 -7.91 14.30 -22.64
CA ARG A 243 -8.18 14.67 -24.04
C ARG A 243 -7.54 13.72 -25.03
N ARG A 244 -6.33 13.24 -24.73
CA ARG A 244 -5.60 12.30 -25.57
C ARG A 244 -6.28 10.93 -25.59
N ASP A 245 -6.74 10.47 -24.43
CA ASP A 245 -7.16 9.07 -24.25
C ASP A 245 -8.68 8.87 -24.32
N LEU A 246 -9.48 9.91 -24.09
CA LEU A 246 -10.93 9.84 -24.24
C LEU A 246 -11.34 10.13 -25.68
N THR A 247 -12.39 9.42 -26.12
CA THR A 247 -13.11 9.72 -27.35
C THR A 247 -14.45 10.39 -27.02
N ARG A 248 -15.06 11.06 -28.02
CA ARG A 248 -16.39 11.68 -27.88
C ARG A 248 -16.52 12.60 -26.65
N PHE A 249 -15.45 13.28 -26.30
CA PHE A 249 -15.38 14.09 -25.08
C PHE A 249 -15.96 15.49 -25.28
N THR A 250 -16.42 16.07 -24.18
CA THR A 250 -16.92 17.46 -24.13
C THR A 250 -16.03 18.31 -23.26
N LEU A 251 -15.89 19.59 -23.61
CA LEU A 251 -15.07 20.57 -22.89
C LEU A 251 -15.94 21.64 -22.25
N LYS A 252 -15.58 22.12 -21.06
CA LYS A 252 -16.28 23.27 -20.44
C LYS A 252 -15.92 24.55 -21.19
N ALA A 253 -16.92 25.25 -21.72
CA ALA A 253 -16.70 26.57 -22.32
C ALA A 253 -16.07 27.55 -21.32
N GLY A 254 -15.26 28.48 -21.81
CA GLY A 254 -14.55 29.47 -20.99
C GLY A 254 -13.32 28.93 -20.25
N THR A 255 -12.94 27.67 -20.47
CA THR A 255 -11.71 27.07 -19.87
C THR A 255 -10.54 27.00 -20.86
N ARG A 256 -10.57 27.79 -21.94
CA ARG A 256 -9.61 27.74 -23.05
C ARG A 256 -9.47 26.33 -23.64
N GLY A 257 -10.58 25.59 -23.65
CA GLY A 257 -10.64 24.21 -24.13
C GLY A 257 -9.96 23.19 -23.23
N CYS A 258 -9.58 23.51 -21.99
CA CYS A 258 -8.85 22.57 -21.12
C CYS A 258 -9.75 21.56 -20.41
N LEU A 259 -10.87 22.02 -19.81
CA LEU A 259 -11.56 21.21 -18.81
C LEU A 259 -12.47 20.14 -19.45
N VAL A 260 -12.04 18.88 -19.41
CA VAL A 260 -12.82 17.74 -19.94
C VAL A 260 -13.98 17.37 -19.03
N LEU A 261 -15.22 17.55 -19.46
CA LEU A 261 -16.42 17.27 -18.66
C LEU A 261 -16.95 15.84 -18.83
N THR A 262 -16.89 15.31 -20.04
CA THR A 262 -17.35 13.94 -20.32
C THR A 262 -16.48 13.33 -21.39
N GLY A 263 -16.54 12.02 -21.58
CA GLY A 263 -15.91 11.32 -22.69
C GLY A 263 -16.09 9.82 -22.55
N ARG A 264 -15.45 9.07 -23.44
CA ARG A 264 -15.48 7.61 -23.43
C ARG A 264 -14.07 7.07 -23.48
N LEU A 265 -13.71 6.33 -22.45
CA LEU A 265 -12.46 5.60 -22.37
C LEU A 265 -12.67 4.21 -22.96
N GLU A 266 -11.83 3.84 -23.93
CA GLU A 266 -11.60 2.44 -24.30
C GLU A 266 -10.39 1.98 -23.47
N ASP A 267 -10.63 1.39 -22.30
CA ASP A 267 -9.59 1.19 -21.30
C ASP A 267 -8.52 0.21 -21.81
N PRO A 268 -7.24 0.63 -21.88
CA PRO A 268 -6.20 -0.22 -22.40
C PRO A 268 -5.90 -1.42 -21.49
N TYR A 269 -6.16 -1.33 -20.17
CA TYR A 269 -5.76 -2.35 -19.21
C TYR A 269 -6.73 -3.54 -19.14
N THR A 270 -8.03 -3.29 -19.21
CA THR A 270 -9.11 -4.28 -19.15
C THR A 270 -9.67 -4.58 -20.55
N GLY A 271 -9.70 -3.59 -21.43
CA GLY A 271 -10.44 -3.63 -22.70
C GLY A 271 -11.89 -3.19 -22.57
N ASP A 272 -12.31 -2.81 -21.36
CA ASP A 272 -13.67 -2.36 -21.10
C ASP A 272 -13.87 -0.93 -21.59
N ARG A 273 -15.13 -0.62 -21.86
CA ARG A 273 -15.54 0.73 -22.22
C ARG A 273 -16.13 1.43 -21.01
N ILE A 274 -15.57 2.59 -20.66
CA ILE A 274 -15.98 3.38 -19.51
C ILE A 274 -16.44 4.76 -19.98
N ASP A 275 -17.70 5.11 -19.72
CA ASP A 275 -18.20 6.46 -19.99
C ASP A 275 -17.79 7.38 -18.81
N PHE A 276 -16.90 8.32 -19.11
CA PHE A 276 -16.40 9.32 -18.18
C PHE A 276 -17.36 10.52 -18.11
N VAL A 277 -17.70 10.91 -16.89
CA VAL A 277 -18.44 12.11 -16.52
C VAL A 277 -17.76 12.71 -15.31
N ARG A 278 -17.15 13.88 -15.48
CA ARG A 278 -16.49 14.62 -14.42
C ARG A 278 -17.44 14.81 -13.24
N GLY A 279 -17.07 14.24 -12.11
CA GLY A 279 -17.87 14.26 -10.89
C GLY A 279 -17.57 13.05 -10.00
N ALA A 280 -18.19 13.01 -8.83
CA ALA A 280 -17.88 12.04 -7.78
C ALA A 280 -18.06 10.56 -8.19
N SER A 281 -18.96 10.29 -9.15
CA SER A 281 -19.31 8.91 -9.54
C SER A 281 -18.30 8.26 -10.46
N THR A 282 -17.88 8.92 -11.55
CA THR A 282 -17.03 8.29 -12.58
C THR A 282 -15.61 8.85 -12.66
N SER A 283 -15.30 9.99 -12.01
CA SER A 283 -13.91 10.44 -11.89
C SER A 283 -13.03 9.47 -11.10
N ILE A 284 -13.63 8.64 -10.24
CA ILE A 284 -12.93 7.54 -9.56
C ILE A 284 -12.78 6.29 -10.43
N ALA A 285 -13.68 6.12 -11.41
CA ALA A 285 -13.69 5.02 -12.36
C ALA A 285 -12.66 5.22 -13.49
N VAL A 286 -12.36 6.47 -13.86
CA VAL A 286 -11.27 6.81 -14.78
C VAL A 286 -10.17 7.56 -14.04
N GLN A 287 -9.04 6.90 -13.83
CA GLN A 287 -7.85 7.46 -13.20
C GLN A 287 -6.75 7.69 -14.23
N VAL A 288 -5.81 8.59 -13.94
CA VAL A 288 -4.60 8.74 -14.73
C VAL A 288 -3.47 8.01 -14.00
N ASP A 289 -3.03 6.89 -14.57
CA ASP A 289 -1.96 6.04 -14.05
C ASP A 289 -0.59 6.57 -14.46
N HIS A 290 0.37 6.43 -13.55
CA HIS A 290 1.80 6.47 -13.84
C HIS A 290 2.24 5.06 -14.24
N VAL A 291 2.39 4.82 -15.54
CA VAL A 291 2.73 3.51 -16.14
C VAL A 291 3.97 2.91 -15.47
N VAL A 292 4.99 3.74 -15.21
CA VAL A 292 6.02 3.51 -14.20
C VAL A 292 5.64 4.29 -12.94
N ALA A 293 5.23 3.57 -11.89
CA ALA A 293 4.74 4.21 -10.66
C ALA A 293 5.81 5.07 -9.98
N LEU A 294 5.41 6.21 -9.40
CA LEU A 294 6.35 7.15 -8.76
C LEU A 294 7.19 6.50 -7.64
N SER A 295 6.57 5.62 -6.83
CA SER A 295 7.24 4.86 -5.76
C SER A 295 8.22 3.83 -6.31
N ASP A 296 7.90 3.19 -7.44
CA ASP A 296 8.80 2.26 -8.11
C ASP A 296 9.99 3.01 -8.71
N ALA A 297 9.73 4.12 -9.40
CA ALA A 297 10.75 4.99 -9.98
C ALA A 297 11.72 5.51 -8.92
N TRP A 298 11.24 5.91 -7.73
CA TRP A 298 12.09 6.35 -6.62
C TRP A 298 13.16 5.31 -6.27
N GLN A 299 12.73 4.06 -6.09
CA GLN A 299 13.59 2.93 -5.78
C GLN A 299 14.45 2.47 -6.96
N LYS A 300 14.24 3.05 -8.15
CA LYS A 300 14.89 2.67 -9.41
C LYS A 300 15.55 3.83 -10.16
N GLY A 301 15.86 4.92 -9.46
CA GLY A 301 16.69 6.01 -9.98
C GLY A 301 16.14 7.41 -9.75
N ALA A 302 14.82 7.56 -9.59
CA ALA A 302 14.22 8.88 -9.46
C ALA A 302 14.64 9.63 -8.20
N GLN A 303 15.13 8.94 -7.16
CA GLN A 303 15.71 9.59 -5.99
C GLN A 303 16.98 10.42 -6.30
N GLN A 304 17.66 10.11 -7.40
CA GLN A 304 18.90 10.79 -7.85
C GLN A 304 18.63 11.91 -8.85
N LEU A 305 17.42 11.96 -9.41
CA LEU A 305 17.01 13.02 -10.31
C LEU A 305 16.84 14.34 -9.54
N ASP A 306 17.14 15.45 -10.20
CA ASP A 306 16.78 16.76 -9.67
C ASP A 306 15.25 16.94 -9.66
N GLU A 307 14.78 17.92 -8.90
CA GLU A 307 13.34 18.18 -8.71
C GLU A 307 12.60 18.51 -10.00
N ARG A 308 13.23 19.25 -10.91
CA ARG A 308 12.63 19.61 -12.20
C ARG A 308 12.45 18.35 -13.05
N THR A 309 13.44 17.48 -13.10
CA THR A 309 13.38 16.21 -13.84
C THR A 309 12.38 15.24 -13.22
N ARG A 310 12.26 15.18 -11.89
CA ARG A 310 11.16 14.42 -11.25
C ARG A 310 9.78 14.99 -11.58
N THR A 311 9.65 16.31 -11.63
CA THR A 311 8.39 16.97 -12.02
C THR A 311 8.02 16.66 -13.46
N ALA A 312 9.00 16.69 -14.38
CA ALA A 312 8.80 16.24 -15.76
C ALA A 312 8.36 14.78 -15.81
N PHE A 313 9.06 13.86 -15.12
CA PHE A 313 8.70 12.44 -15.06
C PHE A 313 7.26 12.17 -14.61
N ALA A 314 6.78 12.92 -13.61
CA ALA A 314 5.44 12.75 -13.08
C ALA A 314 4.33 13.37 -13.96
N ASN A 315 4.69 14.27 -14.87
CA ASN A 315 3.74 14.97 -15.74
C ASN A 315 3.94 14.63 -17.23
N ASP A 316 4.84 13.70 -17.55
CA ASP A 316 5.10 13.30 -18.94
C ASP A 316 3.97 12.43 -19.50
N PRO A 317 3.33 12.83 -20.62
CA PRO A 317 2.35 12.00 -21.31
C PRO A 317 2.88 10.59 -21.67
N LEU A 318 4.19 10.41 -21.85
CA LEU A 318 4.79 9.09 -22.06
C LEU A 318 4.60 8.16 -20.86
N ASN A 319 4.61 8.70 -19.64
CA ASN A 319 4.42 7.95 -18.40
C ASN A 319 2.97 7.95 -17.91
N LEU A 320 2.06 8.69 -18.54
CA LEU A 320 0.68 8.85 -18.09
C LEU A 320 -0.33 8.18 -19.01
N LEU A 321 -1.38 7.59 -18.45
CA LEU A 321 -2.46 6.94 -19.20
C LEU A 321 -3.79 7.01 -18.45
N ALA A 322 -4.87 7.42 -19.10
CA ALA A 322 -6.22 7.26 -18.56
C ALA A 322 -6.61 5.78 -18.57
N VAL A 323 -7.01 5.24 -17.42
CA VAL A 323 -7.28 3.81 -17.22
C VAL A 323 -8.43 3.58 -16.23
N ASP A 324 -8.94 2.35 -16.19
CA ASP A 324 -9.86 1.86 -15.17
C ASP A 324 -9.28 2.03 -13.75
N GLY A 325 -10.06 2.68 -12.88
CA GLY A 325 -9.66 3.05 -11.53
C GLY A 325 -9.35 1.87 -10.61
N PRO A 326 -10.26 0.88 -10.44
CA PRO A 326 -9.99 -0.33 -9.68
C PRO A 326 -8.76 -1.11 -10.18
N THR A 327 -8.59 -1.24 -11.50
CA THR A 327 -7.43 -1.92 -12.09
C THR A 327 -6.14 -1.18 -11.80
N ASN A 328 -6.16 0.15 -11.85
CA ASN A 328 -5.02 0.98 -11.45
C ASN A 328 -4.70 0.87 -9.94
N ALA A 329 -5.73 0.84 -9.09
CA ALA A 329 -5.54 0.63 -7.66
C ALA A 329 -4.91 -0.74 -7.36
N ALA A 330 -5.31 -1.78 -8.11
CA ALA A 330 -4.74 -3.12 -8.01
C ALA A 330 -3.28 -3.19 -8.47
N LYS A 331 -2.87 -2.34 -9.43
CA LYS A 331 -1.46 -2.19 -9.85
C LYS A 331 -0.58 -1.65 -8.72
N GLY A 332 -1.06 -0.63 -8.00
CA GLY A 332 -0.29 0.01 -6.92
C GLY A 332 1.07 0.54 -7.39
N ASP A 333 2.13 0.23 -6.64
CA ASP A 333 3.53 0.52 -7.02
C ASP A 333 4.26 -0.68 -7.64
N GLY A 334 3.49 -1.64 -8.18
CA GLY A 334 4.02 -2.81 -8.87
C GLY A 334 4.78 -2.46 -10.15
N ASP A 335 5.85 -3.22 -10.41
CA ASP A 335 6.56 -3.20 -11.69
C ASP A 335 6.08 -4.33 -12.60
N ALA A 336 6.66 -4.45 -13.80
CA ALA A 336 6.28 -5.49 -14.77
C ALA A 336 6.51 -6.93 -14.28
N ALA A 337 7.28 -7.16 -13.21
CA ALA A 337 7.44 -8.48 -12.61
C ALA A 337 6.30 -8.82 -11.64
N THR A 338 5.76 -7.82 -10.93
CA THR A 338 4.71 -8.04 -9.92
C THR A 338 3.30 -7.81 -10.46
N TRP A 339 3.15 -7.00 -11.51
CA TRP A 339 1.85 -6.69 -12.08
C TRP A 339 1.92 -6.46 -13.59
N LEU A 340 0.94 -7.00 -14.31
CA LEU A 340 0.74 -6.77 -15.75
C LEU A 340 -0.76 -6.56 -15.99
N PRO A 341 -1.14 -5.73 -16.98
CA PRO A 341 -2.54 -5.56 -17.32
C PRO A 341 -3.23 -6.90 -17.59
N PRO A 342 -4.48 -7.09 -17.12
CA PRO A 342 -5.23 -8.32 -17.36
C PRO A 342 -5.44 -8.56 -18.86
N ARG A 343 -5.63 -7.50 -19.66
CA ARG A 343 -5.68 -7.57 -21.12
C ARG A 343 -4.33 -7.91 -21.73
N LYS A 344 -4.12 -9.20 -22.03
CA LYS A 344 -2.88 -9.73 -22.64
C LYS A 344 -2.48 -9.00 -23.93
N ALA A 345 -3.46 -8.67 -24.79
CA ALA A 345 -3.22 -7.97 -26.06
C ALA A 345 -2.54 -6.60 -25.89
N TYR A 346 -2.68 -5.95 -24.72
CA TYR A 346 -2.06 -4.66 -24.46
C TYR A 346 -0.65 -4.76 -23.85
N ARG A 347 -0.22 -5.94 -23.38
CA ARG A 347 1.03 -6.08 -22.60
C ARG A 347 2.27 -5.64 -23.37
N CYS A 348 2.35 -5.91 -24.67
CA CYS A 348 3.44 -5.42 -25.52
C CYS A 348 3.54 -3.89 -25.53
N ALA A 349 2.42 -3.20 -25.67
CA ALA A 349 2.38 -1.74 -25.62
C ALA A 349 2.76 -1.21 -24.23
N TYR A 350 2.23 -1.84 -23.18
CA TYR A 350 2.49 -1.50 -21.79
C TYR A 350 3.98 -1.59 -21.44
N VAL A 351 4.63 -2.72 -21.72
CA VAL A 351 6.04 -2.88 -21.35
C VAL A 351 6.98 -2.09 -22.26
N ALA A 352 6.65 -1.93 -23.55
CA ALA A 352 7.42 -1.04 -24.43
C ALA A 352 7.37 0.43 -23.93
N ARG A 353 6.22 0.87 -23.41
CA ARG A 353 6.09 2.19 -22.78
C ARG A 353 6.93 2.29 -21.50
N GLN A 354 6.92 1.28 -20.63
CA GLN A 354 7.80 1.27 -19.45
C GLN A 354 9.28 1.37 -19.83
N VAL A 355 9.72 0.63 -20.85
CA VAL A 355 11.11 0.73 -21.36
C VAL A 355 11.41 2.13 -21.88
N ALA A 356 10.47 2.75 -22.61
CA ALA A 356 10.63 4.12 -23.12
C ALA A 356 10.78 5.12 -21.97
N VAL A 357 9.90 5.05 -20.97
CA VAL A 357 9.97 5.91 -19.78
C VAL A 357 11.29 5.72 -19.04
N LYS A 358 11.67 4.46 -18.76
CA LYS A 358 12.91 4.20 -18.00
C LYS A 358 14.16 4.66 -18.75
N ARG A 359 14.15 4.54 -20.08
CA ARG A 359 15.22 5.07 -20.93
C ARG A 359 15.28 6.60 -20.92
N GLU A 360 14.13 7.27 -21.02
CA GLU A 360 14.06 8.74 -21.07
C GLU A 360 14.58 9.39 -19.78
N TYR A 361 14.33 8.75 -18.63
CA TYR A 361 14.65 9.29 -17.30
C TYR A 361 15.83 8.59 -16.62
N ASP A 362 16.66 7.88 -17.37
CA ASP A 362 17.84 7.16 -16.89
C ASP A 362 17.57 6.25 -15.66
N LEU A 363 16.40 5.63 -15.64
CA LEU A 363 15.99 4.70 -14.59
C LEU A 363 16.48 3.28 -14.91
N TRP A 364 16.67 2.47 -13.86
CA TRP A 364 17.06 1.07 -14.02
C TRP A 364 15.86 0.12 -13.87
N VAL A 365 16.10 -1.13 -14.25
CA VAL A 365 15.20 -2.26 -13.99
C VAL A 365 15.84 -3.24 -13.02
N THR A 366 15.02 -4.01 -12.32
CA THR A 366 15.52 -5.21 -11.61
C THR A 366 15.70 -6.36 -12.57
N ALA A 367 16.48 -7.39 -12.18
CA ALA A 367 16.62 -8.59 -12.99
C ALA A 367 15.25 -9.25 -13.28
N ALA A 368 14.40 -9.40 -12.25
CA ALA A 368 13.06 -9.97 -12.39
C ALA A 368 12.17 -9.14 -13.33
N GLU A 369 12.22 -7.81 -13.22
CA GLU A 369 11.48 -6.90 -14.10
C GLU A 369 11.98 -7.00 -15.54
N ARG A 370 13.30 -6.98 -15.77
CA ARG A 370 13.89 -7.13 -17.11
C ARG A 370 13.42 -8.43 -17.74
N ASP A 371 13.51 -9.55 -17.02
CA ASP A 371 13.14 -10.86 -17.54
C ASP A 371 11.63 -10.93 -17.85
N ALA A 372 10.78 -10.29 -17.04
CA ALA A 372 9.34 -10.19 -17.30
C ALA A 372 9.03 -9.38 -18.57
N ILE A 373 9.65 -8.21 -18.73
CA ILE A 373 9.53 -7.37 -19.92
C ILE A 373 10.04 -8.13 -21.15
N GLU A 374 11.21 -8.78 -21.05
CA GLU A 374 11.83 -9.52 -22.14
C GLU A 374 10.92 -10.66 -22.64
N ARG A 375 10.35 -11.45 -21.73
CA ARG A 375 9.40 -12.52 -22.09
C ARG A 375 8.22 -12.01 -22.91
N ILE A 376 7.69 -10.83 -22.57
CA ILE A 376 6.58 -10.22 -23.31
C ILE A 376 7.06 -9.69 -24.66
N LEU A 377 8.15 -8.94 -24.70
CA LEU A 377 8.68 -8.34 -25.93
C LEU A 377 9.11 -9.40 -26.96
N ARG A 378 9.50 -10.60 -26.53
CA ARG A 378 9.77 -11.74 -27.43
C ARG A 378 8.54 -12.20 -28.21
N THR A 379 7.33 -11.93 -27.73
CA THR A 379 6.09 -12.20 -28.47
C THR A 379 5.74 -11.11 -29.49
N CYS A 380 6.46 -10.00 -29.47
CA CYS A 380 6.26 -8.83 -30.33
C CYS A 380 7.59 -8.12 -30.63
N PRO A 381 8.54 -8.81 -31.30
CA PRO A 381 9.93 -8.35 -31.45
C PRO A 381 10.06 -7.02 -32.21
N GLU A 382 9.14 -6.75 -33.14
CA GLU A 382 9.11 -5.52 -33.95
C GLU A 382 8.52 -4.31 -33.19
N ARG A 383 8.11 -4.48 -31.93
CA ARG A 383 7.51 -3.39 -31.15
C ARG A 383 8.54 -2.28 -30.92
N GLY A 384 8.32 -1.12 -31.53
CA GLY A 384 9.10 0.10 -31.26
C GLY A 384 8.74 0.76 -29.92
N LEU A 385 9.57 1.71 -29.51
CA LEU A 385 9.28 2.56 -28.35
C LEU A 385 8.29 3.68 -28.71
N PRO A 386 7.26 3.94 -27.88
CA PRO A 386 6.51 5.17 -27.97
C PRO A 386 7.41 6.38 -27.62
N ARG A 387 7.06 7.55 -28.14
CA ARG A 387 7.71 8.84 -27.80
C ARG A 387 6.77 9.68 -26.95
N SER A 388 7.32 10.58 -26.14
CA SER A 388 6.53 11.67 -25.59
C SER A 388 6.10 12.59 -26.73
N THR A 389 4.80 12.84 -26.85
CA THR A 389 4.24 13.75 -27.84
C THR A 389 3.37 14.75 -27.11
N ALA A 390 3.59 16.05 -27.37
CA ALA A 390 2.71 17.10 -26.90
C ALA A 390 1.26 16.77 -27.27
N VAL A 391 0.33 16.97 -26.34
CA VAL A 391 -1.09 16.73 -26.60
C VAL A 391 -1.63 17.96 -27.32
N PRO A 392 -2.04 17.86 -28.60
CA PRO A 392 -2.56 19.02 -29.31
C PRO A 392 -3.87 19.49 -28.68
N LEU A 393 -3.97 20.79 -28.42
CA LEU A 393 -5.22 21.41 -27.98
C LEU A 393 -6.23 21.40 -29.14
N GLY A 394 -7.31 20.64 -29.00
CA GLY A 394 -8.46 20.62 -29.92
C GLY A 394 -9.41 19.43 -29.68
N GLY A 395 -10.30 19.15 -30.64
CA GLY A 395 -11.01 17.88 -30.80
C GLY A 395 -12.31 17.65 -30.00
N GLY A 396 -12.54 18.38 -28.90
CA GLY A 396 -13.72 18.23 -28.06
C GLY A 396 -14.86 19.17 -28.44
N LYS A 397 -16.11 18.73 -28.23
CA LYS A 397 -17.27 19.63 -28.34
C LYS A 397 -17.31 20.54 -27.12
N GLU A 398 -17.14 21.84 -27.32
CA GLU A 398 -17.37 22.79 -26.24
C GLU A 398 -18.84 22.80 -25.85
N VAL A 399 -19.08 22.64 -24.56
CA VAL A 399 -20.39 22.80 -23.95
C VAL A 399 -20.26 23.92 -22.93
N SER A 400 -21.00 24.98 -23.16
CA SER A 400 -21.33 25.87 -22.06
C SER A 400 -22.08 25.04 -21.03
N PRO A 401 -21.79 25.18 -19.72
CA PRO A 401 -22.75 24.74 -18.73
C PRO A 401 -24.08 25.35 -19.18
N LYS A 402 -25.07 24.52 -19.49
CA LYS A 402 -26.43 25.01 -19.61
C LYS A 402 -26.61 25.79 -18.32
N ALA A 403 -26.82 27.11 -18.40
CA ALA A 403 -27.15 27.89 -17.23
C ALA A 403 -28.18 27.04 -16.51
N VAL A 404 -27.83 26.54 -15.32
CA VAL A 404 -28.86 26.01 -14.44
C VAL A 404 -29.84 27.15 -14.45
N ALA A 405 -31.02 26.93 -15.05
CA ALA A 405 -32.06 27.95 -15.02
C ALA A 405 -32.06 28.40 -13.56
N PRO A 406 -31.87 29.70 -13.28
CA PRO A 406 -31.75 30.16 -11.91
C PRO A 406 -32.84 29.43 -11.15
N PRO A 407 -32.52 28.73 -10.04
CA PRO A 407 -33.51 27.94 -9.32
C PRO A 407 -34.74 28.82 -9.26
N LYS A 408 -35.90 28.32 -9.77
CA LYS A 408 -37.16 29.08 -9.88
C LYS A 408 -37.15 30.12 -8.78
N PRO A 409 -37.23 31.42 -9.08
CA PRO A 409 -36.95 32.47 -8.11
C PRO A 409 -37.59 32.04 -6.81
N LYS A 410 -36.77 31.81 -5.78
CA LYS A 410 -37.31 31.63 -4.43
C LYS A 410 -38.37 32.73 -4.31
N PRO A 411 -39.61 32.42 -3.87
CA PRO A 411 -40.58 33.47 -3.62
C PRO A 411 -39.84 34.59 -2.89
N LYS A 412 -40.00 35.84 -3.40
CA LYS A 412 -39.29 37.04 -2.89
C LYS A 412 -39.04 36.86 -1.40
N PRO A 413 -37.85 37.20 -0.87
CA PRO A 413 -37.71 37.31 0.57
C PRO A 413 -38.86 38.21 1.03
N VAL A 414 -39.86 37.60 1.65
CA VAL A 414 -40.66 38.30 2.62
C VAL A 414 -39.59 38.88 3.54
N PRO A 415 -39.59 40.20 3.80
CA PRO A 415 -38.62 40.79 4.72
C PRO A 415 -38.54 39.87 5.92
N THR A 416 -37.35 39.36 6.19
CA THR A 416 -37.11 38.44 7.30
C THR A 416 -37.82 39.06 8.50
N PRO A 417 -38.81 38.39 9.11
CA PRO A 417 -39.18 38.77 10.45
C PRO A 417 -37.87 38.79 11.24
N LYS A 418 -37.68 39.84 12.05
CA LYS A 418 -36.75 39.78 13.19
C LYS A 418 -36.80 38.37 13.78
N ALA A 419 -35.64 37.86 14.21
CA ALA A 419 -35.51 36.61 14.98
C ALA A 419 -36.78 36.36 15.82
N PRO A 420 -37.33 35.13 15.83
CA PRO A 420 -38.54 34.87 16.60
C PRO A 420 -38.30 35.43 18.00
N SER A 421 -39.18 36.34 18.44
CA SER A 421 -39.16 36.79 19.82
C SER A 421 -39.26 35.52 20.63
N THR A 422 -38.20 35.17 21.33
CA THR A 422 -38.27 34.05 22.26
C THR A 422 -39.43 34.32 23.21
N ASP A 423 -40.13 33.27 23.64
CA ASP A 423 -41.22 33.42 24.58
C ASP A 423 -40.72 34.15 25.85
N ALA A 424 -41.63 34.78 26.58
CA ALA A 424 -41.27 35.33 27.87
C ALA A 424 -40.70 34.20 28.75
N ARG A 425 -39.51 34.40 29.33
CA ARG A 425 -38.88 33.38 30.17
C ARG A 425 -39.59 33.31 31.51
N TYR A 426 -40.15 32.15 31.84
CA TYR A 426 -40.76 31.87 33.13
C TYR A 426 -39.78 31.11 34.04
N PRO A 427 -39.87 31.25 35.37
CA PRO A 427 -38.98 30.55 36.30
C PRO A 427 -39.17 29.02 36.30
N TYR A 428 -40.40 28.55 36.08
CA TYR A 428 -40.75 27.12 36.06
C TYR A 428 -41.75 26.81 34.95
N CYS A 429 -41.70 25.59 34.39
CA CYS A 429 -42.63 25.15 33.34
C CYS A 429 -44.11 25.27 33.73
N LYS A 430 -44.44 25.04 35.01
CA LYS A 430 -45.82 25.16 35.53
C LYS A 430 -46.39 26.59 35.46
N ASP A 431 -45.54 27.59 35.28
CA ASP A 431 -45.94 29.00 35.22
C ASP A 431 -46.17 29.45 33.76
N LEU A 432 -46.01 28.55 32.78
CA LEU A 432 -46.26 28.81 31.36
C LEU A 432 -47.77 28.98 31.09
N PRO A 433 -48.17 30.06 30.38
CA PRO A 433 -49.51 30.19 29.86
C PRO A 433 -49.89 29.04 28.92
N SER A 434 -51.17 28.68 28.92
CA SER A 434 -51.74 27.68 28.01
C SER A 434 -51.40 27.98 26.55
N GLY A 435 -50.73 27.04 25.88
CA GLY A 435 -50.32 27.14 24.48
C GLY A 435 -48.84 27.44 24.25
N LEU A 436 -48.04 27.57 25.32
CA LEU A 436 -46.58 27.59 25.26
C LEU A 436 -45.98 26.26 25.72
N GLY A 437 -44.97 25.77 25.00
CA GLY A 437 -44.44 24.40 25.15
C GLY A 437 -45.32 23.32 24.48
N PRO A 438 -44.87 22.04 24.44
CA PRO A 438 -43.55 21.55 24.86
C PRO A 438 -42.43 22.08 23.97
N TYR A 439 -41.25 22.31 24.55
CA TYR A 439 -40.07 22.79 23.83
C TYR A 439 -39.11 21.63 23.53
N TYR A 440 -38.54 21.61 22.33
CA TYR A 440 -37.74 20.49 21.82
C TYR A 440 -36.26 20.86 21.64
N ARG A 441 -35.38 19.93 22.04
CA ARG A 441 -33.92 20.10 21.94
C ARG A 441 -33.47 20.35 20.50
N GLY A 442 -32.83 21.50 20.27
CA GLY A 442 -32.29 21.88 18.96
C GLY A 442 -33.30 22.48 17.98
N THR A 443 -34.58 22.53 18.36
CA THR A 443 -35.64 23.22 17.59
C THR A 443 -35.99 24.54 18.26
N ASP A 444 -36.24 24.52 19.57
CA ASP A 444 -36.70 25.69 20.32
C ASP A 444 -35.57 26.27 21.18
N PRO A 445 -35.21 27.56 21.04
CA PRO A 445 -34.23 28.23 21.90
C PRO A 445 -34.58 28.16 23.40
N GLU A 446 -35.87 28.15 23.73
CA GLU A 446 -36.46 28.08 25.08
C GLU A 446 -36.12 26.76 25.79
N TYR A 447 -35.80 25.70 25.04
CA TYR A 447 -35.44 24.39 25.58
C TYR A 447 -34.32 24.49 26.62
N HIS A 448 -33.32 25.34 26.37
CA HIS A 448 -32.17 25.49 27.25
C HIS A 448 -32.45 26.25 28.55
N TRP A 449 -33.66 26.78 28.74
CA TRP A 449 -34.04 27.51 29.95
C TRP A 449 -34.51 26.59 31.08
N TYR A 450 -34.93 25.37 30.74
CA TYR A 450 -35.52 24.41 31.66
C TYR A 450 -34.70 23.11 31.71
N THR A 451 -34.83 22.36 32.81
CA THR A 451 -34.09 21.11 33.01
C THR A 451 -34.90 19.93 32.51
N ASP A 452 -34.40 19.31 31.45
CA ASP A 452 -34.84 18.00 30.97
C ASP A 452 -34.38 16.92 31.97
N ARG A 453 -35.33 16.39 32.77
CA ARG A 453 -35.03 15.53 33.91
C ARG A 453 -34.92 14.06 33.52
N ASP A 454 -35.64 13.66 32.50
CA ASP A 454 -35.74 12.30 31.98
C ASP A 454 -34.90 12.08 30.71
N GLY A 455 -34.41 13.16 30.09
CA GLY A 455 -33.38 13.14 29.06
C GLY A 455 -33.90 12.76 27.68
N ASP A 456 -35.21 12.91 27.44
CA ASP A 456 -35.88 12.50 26.21
C ASP A 456 -35.78 13.56 25.09
N GLY A 457 -35.29 14.76 25.42
CA GLY A 457 -35.14 15.86 24.47
C GLY A 457 -36.32 16.82 24.42
N VAL A 458 -37.26 16.74 25.37
CA VAL A 458 -38.43 17.62 25.50
C VAL A 458 -38.42 18.28 26.89
N VAL A 459 -38.86 19.54 27.00
CA VAL A 459 -39.08 20.20 28.31
C VAL A 459 -40.42 20.92 28.33
N CYS A 460 -41.00 21.02 29.53
CA CYS A 460 -42.30 21.64 29.77
C CYS A 460 -43.45 20.97 28.98
N GLU A 461 -43.48 19.64 29.01
CA GLU A 461 -44.58 18.79 28.53
C GLU A 461 -45.88 18.93 29.33
#